data_AF-A0A3B0S4P7-F1
#
_entry.id   AF-A0A3B0S4P7-F1
#
_cell.length_a   1.000
_cell.length_b   1.000
_cell.length_c   1.000
_cell.angle_alpha   90.00
_cell.angle_beta   90.00
_cell.angle_gamma   90.00
#
_symmetry.space_group_name_H-M   'P 1'
#
loop_
_entity.id
_entity.type
_entity.pdbx_description
1 polymer ?
#
loop_
_entity_poly.entity_id
_entity_poly.type
_entity_poly.pdbx_seq_one_letter_code
_entity_poly.pdbx_strand_id
1 'polypeptide(L)'
;MFVSVYRRSNLARISIMLLLAVGVTFSTTGQNVAQAARAETVTVKKAATNFNKQTKVKKVRVKRKFNKTRRALKRKKTNALPRLPSKRKLTGQRSRGYRGLNPRLVRLLIAVQRRYGRAVIVSSGCRSYSYNRRIGGARKSLHVGCRAADFKVAGVSKVRLRRFVSRLPGRGGVGTYCGRSIVHLDIGPVRSWYQGCRKRKRSRRS
;
A
#
# COMPACT_ATOMS: atom_id res chain seq x y z
N MET A 1 14.02 -115.30 5.68
CA MET A 1 13.87 -113.89 6.11
C MET A 1 13.97 -113.00 4.88
N PHE A 2 12.97 -112.11 4.66
CA PHE A 2 12.98 -110.86 3.85
C PHE A 2 13.26 -111.01 2.32
N VAL A 3 12.64 -110.33 1.34
CA VAL A 3 12.15 -108.94 1.13
C VAL A 3 11.17 -108.91 -0.08
N SER A 4 10.35 -107.85 -0.20
CA SER A 4 9.95 -107.12 -1.45
C SER A 4 8.43 -107.02 -1.65
N VAL A 5 7.68 -106.10 -1.02
CA VAL A 5 7.65 -104.61 -1.12
C VAL A 5 7.31 -104.07 -2.53
N TYR A 6 6.04 -103.67 -2.67
CA TYR A 6 5.56 -102.41 -3.27
C TYR A 6 5.92 -102.08 -4.73
N ARG A 7 4.94 -102.23 -5.64
CA ARG A 7 4.84 -101.36 -6.83
C ARG A 7 3.50 -101.54 -7.54
N ARG A 8 2.63 -100.52 -7.50
CA ARG A 8 1.73 -100.05 -8.59
C ARG A 8 0.67 -99.08 -8.05
N SER A 9 1.04 -97.80 -7.85
CA SER A 9 0.04 -96.71 -7.64
C SER A 9 0.66 -95.30 -7.61
N ASN A 10 1.68 -94.99 -8.43
CA ASN A 10 2.30 -93.65 -8.41
C ASN A 10 2.21 -92.84 -9.71
N LEU A 11 1.81 -93.40 -10.85
CA LEU A 11 1.83 -92.63 -12.12
C LEU A 11 0.60 -91.74 -12.36
N ALA A 12 -0.61 -92.17 -11.94
CA ALA A 12 -1.83 -91.36 -12.16
C ALA A 12 -1.95 -90.15 -11.21
N ARG A 13 -1.38 -90.23 -10.00
CA ARG A 13 -1.40 -89.14 -9.01
C ARG A 13 -0.44 -87.99 -9.36
N ILE A 14 0.65 -88.27 -10.09
CA ILE A 14 1.64 -87.27 -10.48
C ILE A 14 1.10 -86.34 -11.58
N SER A 15 0.26 -86.85 -12.49
CA SER A 15 -0.26 -86.06 -13.63
C SER A 15 -1.30 -85.00 -13.22
N ILE A 16 -2.19 -85.32 -12.28
CA ILE A 16 -3.22 -84.38 -11.78
C ILE A 16 -2.60 -83.26 -10.93
N MET A 17 -1.56 -83.58 -10.14
CA MET A 17 -0.83 -82.58 -9.35
C MET A 17 -0.05 -81.59 -10.23
N LEU A 18 0.48 -82.04 -11.37
CA LEU A 18 1.19 -81.16 -12.30
C LEU A 18 0.24 -80.18 -13.03
N LEU A 19 -0.97 -80.62 -13.40
CA LEU A 19 -2.00 -79.78 -14.03
C LEU A 19 -2.57 -78.70 -13.08
N LEU A 20 -2.76 -79.03 -11.80
CA LEU A 20 -3.19 -78.07 -10.78
C LEU A 20 -2.10 -77.02 -10.48
N ALA A 21 -0.83 -77.43 -10.43
CA ALA A 21 0.29 -76.50 -10.22
C ALA A 21 0.44 -75.50 -11.39
N VAL A 22 0.31 -75.95 -12.64
CA VAL A 22 0.38 -75.06 -13.81
C VAL A 22 -0.80 -74.06 -13.82
N GLY A 23 -2.02 -74.50 -13.50
CA GLY A 23 -3.19 -73.61 -13.41
C GLY A 23 -3.08 -72.53 -12.33
N VAL A 24 -2.50 -72.87 -11.16
CA VAL A 24 -2.26 -71.92 -10.06
C VAL A 24 -1.18 -70.89 -10.43
N THR A 25 -0.14 -71.28 -11.15
CA THR A 25 0.90 -70.33 -11.63
C THR A 25 0.38 -69.35 -12.69
N PHE A 26 -0.54 -69.77 -13.57
CA PHE A 26 -1.15 -68.89 -14.58
C PHE A 26 -2.12 -67.86 -13.97
N SER A 27 -2.90 -68.26 -12.96
CA SER A 27 -3.82 -67.35 -12.26
C SER A 27 -3.09 -66.29 -11.43
N THR A 28 -2.01 -66.69 -10.75
CA THR A 28 -1.19 -65.78 -9.93
C THR A 28 -0.39 -64.79 -10.79
N THR A 29 0.16 -65.21 -11.93
CA THR A 29 0.82 -64.29 -12.88
C THR A 29 -0.16 -63.25 -13.46
N GLY A 30 -1.37 -63.65 -13.84
CA GLY A 30 -2.44 -62.76 -14.31
C GLY A 30 -2.91 -61.71 -13.28
N GLN A 31 -3.04 -62.10 -12.01
CA GLN A 31 -3.37 -61.18 -10.92
C GLN A 31 -2.24 -60.18 -10.65
N ASN A 32 -0.98 -60.62 -10.68
CA ASN A 32 0.19 -59.77 -10.46
C ASN A 32 0.35 -58.69 -11.56
N VAL A 33 0.16 -59.04 -12.84
CA VAL A 33 0.21 -58.05 -13.93
C VAL A 33 -0.93 -57.03 -13.85
N ALA A 34 -2.14 -57.46 -13.46
CA ALA A 34 -3.28 -56.56 -13.28
C ALA A 34 -3.10 -55.61 -12.07
N GLN A 35 -2.39 -56.05 -11.02
CA GLN A 35 -2.10 -55.25 -9.84
C GLN A 35 -0.97 -54.24 -10.12
N ALA A 36 0.04 -54.63 -10.90
CA ALA A 36 1.10 -53.74 -11.37
C ALA A 36 0.56 -52.61 -12.27
N ALA A 37 -0.30 -52.93 -13.26
CA ALA A 37 -0.93 -51.93 -14.12
C ALA A 37 -1.85 -50.95 -13.35
N ARG A 38 -2.52 -51.42 -12.29
CA ARG A 38 -3.30 -50.55 -11.39
C ARG A 38 -2.40 -49.65 -10.55
N ALA A 39 -1.26 -50.14 -10.06
CA ALA A 39 -0.31 -49.32 -9.31
C ALA A 39 0.27 -48.18 -10.17
N GLU A 40 0.66 -48.48 -11.42
CA GLU A 40 1.14 -47.46 -12.36
C GLU A 40 0.07 -46.40 -12.65
N THR A 41 -1.18 -46.80 -12.96
CA THR A 41 -2.25 -45.84 -13.23
C THR A 41 -2.62 -44.96 -12.02
N VAL A 42 -2.51 -45.48 -10.79
CA VAL A 42 -2.70 -44.70 -9.56
C VAL A 42 -1.58 -43.66 -9.37
N THR A 43 -0.32 -44.02 -9.65
CA THR A 43 0.80 -43.07 -9.55
C THR A 43 0.71 -41.95 -10.58
N VAL A 44 0.35 -42.25 -11.83
CA VAL A 44 0.17 -41.25 -12.89
C VAL A 44 -0.96 -40.26 -12.55
N LYS A 45 -2.11 -40.75 -12.02
CA LYS A 45 -3.21 -39.89 -11.57
C LYS A 45 -2.83 -38.99 -10.39
N LYS A 46 -2.03 -39.49 -9.43
CA LYS A 46 -1.48 -38.69 -8.32
C LYS A 46 -0.48 -37.62 -8.82
N ALA A 47 0.35 -37.93 -9.81
CA ALA A 47 1.29 -36.97 -10.40
C ALA A 47 0.54 -35.83 -11.12
N ALA A 48 -0.47 -36.16 -11.93
CA ALA A 48 -1.26 -35.17 -12.67
C ALA A 48 -2.02 -34.21 -11.74
N THR A 49 -2.60 -34.71 -10.66
CA THR A 49 -3.31 -33.90 -9.65
C THR A 49 -2.37 -32.96 -8.89
N ASN A 50 -1.16 -33.42 -8.54
CA ASN A 50 -0.13 -32.59 -7.92
C ASN A 50 0.39 -31.49 -8.84
N PHE A 51 0.63 -31.79 -10.12
CA PHE A 51 1.01 -30.80 -11.12
C PHE A 51 -0.06 -29.71 -11.27
N ASN A 52 -1.33 -30.08 -11.35
CA ASN A 52 -2.43 -29.12 -11.45
C ASN A 52 -2.58 -28.25 -10.18
N LYS A 53 -2.38 -28.83 -8.99
CA LYS A 53 -2.29 -28.05 -7.73
C LYS A 53 -1.12 -27.06 -7.76
N GLN A 54 0.07 -27.51 -8.15
CA GLN A 54 1.26 -26.65 -8.21
C GLN A 54 1.11 -25.50 -9.21
N THR A 55 0.56 -25.76 -10.40
CA THR A 55 0.31 -24.70 -11.40
C THR A 55 -0.73 -23.70 -10.91
N LYS A 56 -1.80 -24.13 -10.23
CA LYS A 56 -2.79 -23.25 -9.61
C LYS A 56 -2.17 -22.36 -8.52
N VAL A 57 -1.35 -22.93 -7.62
CA VAL A 57 -0.65 -22.17 -6.56
C VAL A 57 0.31 -21.14 -7.15
N LYS A 58 1.11 -21.51 -8.18
CA LYS A 58 2.01 -20.59 -8.88
C LYS A 58 1.24 -19.42 -9.53
N LYS A 59 0.12 -19.70 -10.23
CA LYS A 59 -0.74 -18.66 -10.83
C LYS A 59 -1.31 -17.70 -9.77
N VAL A 60 -1.79 -18.21 -8.64
CA VAL A 60 -2.30 -17.38 -7.53
C VAL A 60 -1.21 -16.49 -6.94
N ARG A 61 0.01 -17.02 -6.76
CA ARG A 61 1.17 -16.27 -6.23
C ARG A 61 1.56 -15.12 -7.16
N VAL A 62 1.64 -15.37 -8.46
CA VAL A 62 1.95 -14.34 -9.47
C VAL A 62 0.86 -13.25 -9.49
N LYS A 63 -0.42 -13.65 -9.48
CA LYS A 63 -1.55 -12.70 -9.46
C LYS A 63 -1.58 -11.84 -8.20
N ARG A 64 -1.26 -12.42 -7.03
CA ARG A 64 -1.08 -11.67 -5.76
C ARG A 64 0.08 -10.69 -5.84
N LYS A 65 1.23 -11.08 -6.40
CA LYS A 65 2.39 -10.19 -6.58
C LYS A 65 2.02 -9.00 -7.47
N PHE A 66 1.42 -9.24 -8.63
CA PHE A 66 0.95 -8.17 -9.54
C PHE A 66 -0.04 -7.21 -8.87
N ASN A 67 -1.05 -7.75 -8.18
CA ASN A 67 -2.03 -6.93 -7.46
C ASN A 67 -1.41 -6.09 -6.34
N LYS A 68 -0.40 -6.61 -5.63
CA LYS A 68 0.35 -5.86 -4.60
C LYS A 68 1.11 -4.69 -5.22
N THR A 69 1.84 -4.91 -6.32
CA THR A 69 2.60 -3.86 -7.01
C THR A 69 1.68 -2.78 -7.57
N ARG A 70 0.56 -3.19 -8.19
CA ARG A 70 -0.44 -2.26 -8.74
C ARG A 70 -1.10 -1.41 -7.64
N ARG A 71 -1.41 -1.99 -6.48
CA ARG A 71 -1.91 -1.24 -5.30
C ARG A 71 -0.87 -0.24 -4.79
N ALA A 72 0.41 -0.62 -4.72
CA ALA A 72 1.49 0.27 -4.30
C ALA A 72 1.68 1.46 -5.27
N LEU A 73 1.63 1.22 -6.58
CA LEU A 73 1.71 2.26 -7.60
C LEU A 73 0.52 3.23 -7.53
N LYS A 74 -0.70 2.70 -7.34
CA LYS A 74 -1.91 3.51 -7.13
C LYS A 74 -1.78 4.41 -5.90
N ARG A 75 -1.25 3.88 -4.79
CA ARG A 75 -0.97 4.65 -3.55
C ARG A 75 0.05 5.77 -3.76
N LYS A 76 1.12 5.52 -4.52
CA LYS A 76 2.10 6.55 -4.89
C LYS A 76 1.46 7.66 -5.75
N LYS A 77 0.60 7.30 -6.70
CA LYS A 77 -0.11 8.26 -7.57
C LYS A 77 -1.13 9.11 -6.80
N THR A 78 -1.85 8.53 -5.84
CA THR A 78 -2.80 9.29 -4.99
C THR A 78 -2.11 10.20 -3.99
N ASN A 79 -0.90 9.86 -3.55
CA ASN A 79 -0.10 10.71 -2.66
C ASN A 79 0.70 11.79 -3.40
N ALA A 80 0.74 11.73 -4.74
CA ALA A 80 1.37 12.77 -5.55
C ALA A 80 0.55 14.07 -5.45
N LEU A 81 1.26 15.19 -5.31
CA LEU A 81 0.65 16.51 -5.19
C LEU A 81 -0.20 16.81 -6.43
N PRO A 82 -1.42 17.36 -6.29
CA PRO A 82 -2.33 17.53 -7.41
C PRO A 82 -1.75 18.43 -8.50
N ARG A 83 -1.98 18.05 -9.77
CA ARG A 83 -1.69 18.90 -10.93
C ARG A 83 -2.40 20.24 -10.75
N LEU A 84 -1.69 21.33 -11.08
CA LEU A 84 -2.25 22.67 -11.00
C LEU A 84 -3.48 22.76 -11.92
N PRO A 85 -4.59 23.36 -11.46
CA PRO A 85 -5.71 23.65 -12.33
C PRO A 85 -5.24 24.59 -13.45
N SER A 86 -5.81 24.42 -14.65
CA SER A 86 -5.59 25.36 -15.75
C SER A 86 -5.95 26.78 -15.28
N LYS A 87 -5.16 27.78 -15.70
CA LYS A 87 -5.33 29.20 -15.29
C LYS A 87 -6.79 29.69 -15.43
N ARG A 88 -7.55 29.10 -16.35
CA ARG A 88 -8.95 29.41 -16.68
C ARG A 88 -9.98 28.98 -15.60
N LYS A 89 -9.68 28.04 -14.68
CA LYS A 89 -10.60 27.62 -13.59
C LYS A 89 -10.43 28.39 -12.27
N LEU A 90 -9.63 29.46 -12.26
CA LEU A 90 -9.42 30.34 -11.10
C LEU A 90 -10.27 31.62 -11.20
N THR A 91 -11.53 31.52 -11.61
CA THR A 91 -12.43 32.67 -11.82
C THR A 91 -13.11 33.13 -10.53
N GLY A 92 -13.22 34.46 -10.37
CA GLY A 92 -14.08 35.18 -9.41
C GLY A 92 -13.55 35.24 -7.97
N GLN A 93 -12.84 36.33 -7.59
CA GLN A 93 -12.34 36.70 -6.24
C GLN A 93 -11.42 35.70 -5.50
N ARG A 94 -11.56 34.39 -5.77
CA ARG A 94 -10.86 33.23 -5.21
C ARG A 94 -9.41 33.11 -5.70
N SER A 95 -9.02 33.91 -6.68
CA SER A 95 -7.69 33.96 -7.30
C SER A 95 -6.77 35.05 -6.77
N ARG A 96 -7.30 36.13 -6.14
CA ARG A 96 -6.44 37.22 -5.65
C ARG A 96 -5.46 36.76 -4.58
N GLY A 97 -5.93 35.93 -3.65
CA GLY A 97 -5.10 35.40 -2.55
C GLY A 97 -3.94 34.52 -3.01
N TYR A 98 -3.97 34.00 -4.23
CA TYR A 98 -2.90 33.17 -4.80
C TYR A 98 -1.99 33.90 -5.78
N ARG A 99 -2.31 35.15 -6.14
CA ARG A 99 -1.54 35.93 -7.12
C ARG A 99 -0.12 36.15 -6.60
N GLY A 100 0.88 35.86 -7.43
CA GLY A 100 2.29 36.02 -7.09
C GLY A 100 2.87 34.94 -6.17
N LEU A 101 2.06 34.01 -5.65
CA LEU A 101 2.58 32.91 -4.84
C LEU A 101 3.33 31.88 -5.69
N ASN A 102 4.35 31.27 -5.09
CA ASN A 102 5.09 30.21 -5.74
C ASN A 102 4.15 29.05 -6.16
N PRO A 103 4.24 28.51 -7.39
CA PRO A 103 3.34 27.46 -7.86
C PRO A 103 3.34 26.18 -7.00
N ARG A 104 4.45 25.85 -6.32
CA ARG A 104 4.52 24.73 -5.38
C ARG A 104 3.64 24.97 -4.15
N LEU A 105 3.66 26.19 -3.61
CA LEU A 105 2.82 26.59 -2.49
C LEU A 105 1.34 26.57 -2.90
N VAL A 106 1.02 27.08 -4.08
CA VAL A 106 -0.35 27.07 -4.63
C VAL A 106 -0.91 25.64 -4.68
N ARG A 107 -0.11 24.65 -5.12
CA ARG A 107 -0.53 23.25 -5.10
C ARG A 107 -0.87 22.72 -3.71
N LEU A 108 -0.11 23.11 -2.68
CA LEU A 108 -0.40 22.73 -1.30
C LEU A 108 -1.72 23.36 -0.83
N LEU A 109 -1.95 24.64 -1.11
CA LEU A 109 -3.19 25.34 -0.77
C LEU A 109 -4.41 24.74 -1.50
N ILE A 110 -4.24 24.32 -2.75
CA ILE A 110 -5.27 23.59 -3.50
C ILE A 110 -5.56 22.22 -2.87
N ALA A 111 -4.54 21.50 -2.37
CA ALA A 111 -4.76 20.26 -1.65
C ALA A 111 -5.59 20.48 -0.37
N VAL A 112 -5.36 21.59 0.33
CA VAL A 112 -6.20 22.01 1.46
C VAL A 112 -7.63 22.30 1.02
N GLN A 113 -7.82 23.12 -0.01
CA GLN A 113 -9.15 23.44 -0.55
C GLN A 113 -9.93 22.17 -0.91
N ARG A 114 -9.27 21.20 -1.57
CA ARG A 114 -9.88 19.91 -1.91
C ARG A 114 -10.20 19.06 -0.69
N ARG A 115 -9.33 19.02 0.31
CA ARG A 115 -9.57 18.24 1.54
C ARG A 115 -10.83 18.67 2.28
N TYR A 116 -11.10 19.98 2.31
CA TYR A 116 -12.21 20.54 3.10
C TYR A 116 -13.41 20.93 2.25
N GLY A 117 -13.33 20.88 0.91
CA GLY A 117 -14.41 21.31 0.01
C GLY A 117 -14.75 22.79 0.11
N ARG A 118 -13.88 23.60 0.71
CA ARG A 118 -14.14 25.02 1.06
C ARG A 118 -13.01 25.91 0.58
N ALA A 119 -13.35 27.16 0.27
CA ALA A 119 -12.36 28.14 -0.15
C ALA A 119 -11.30 28.37 0.95
N VAL A 120 -10.03 28.38 0.53
CA VAL A 120 -8.92 28.82 1.38
C VAL A 120 -8.85 30.34 1.32
N ILE A 121 -8.91 30.98 2.48
CA ILE A 121 -8.82 32.42 2.63
C ILE A 121 -7.37 32.74 3.02
N VAL A 122 -6.60 33.25 2.07
CA VAL A 122 -5.22 33.69 2.29
C VAL A 122 -5.26 35.08 2.92
N SER A 123 -4.85 35.16 4.18
CA SER A 123 -4.77 36.42 4.93
C SER A 123 -3.47 37.17 4.64
N SER A 124 -2.39 36.44 4.35
CA SER A 124 -1.12 37.04 3.96
C SER A 124 -0.35 36.09 3.06
N GLY A 125 0.14 36.59 1.93
CA GLY A 125 0.88 35.82 0.93
C GLY A 125 2.26 36.42 0.71
N CYS A 126 2.51 36.95 -0.49
CA CYS A 126 3.75 37.66 -0.77
C CYS A 126 3.81 39.01 -0.04
N ARG A 127 4.99 39.39 0.45
CA ARG A 127 5.24 40.66 1.16
C ARG A 127 6.40 41.39 0.52
N SER A 128 6.34 42.72 0.45
CA SER A 128 7.55 43.51 0.17
C SER A 128 8.50 43.47 1.36
N TYR A 129 9.79 43.74 1.13
CA TYR A 129 10.79 43.81 2.20
C TYR A 129 10.44 44.88 3.23
N SER A 130 10.02 46.07 2.76
CA SER A 130 9.61 47.19 3.60
C SER A 130 8.41 46.84 4.49
N TYR A 131 7.36 46.22 3.93
CA TYR A 131 6.20 45.78 4.68
C TYR A 131 6.55 44.71 5.71
N ASN A 132 7.35 43.71 5.31
CA ASN A 132 7.79 42.63 6.22
C ASN A 132 8.56 43.19 7.42
N ARG A 133 9.48 44.15 7.18
CA ARG A 133 10.22 44.81 8.27
C ARG A 133 9.29 45.61 9.18
N ARG A 134 8.36 46.38 8.62
CA ARG A 134 7.40 47.22 9.38
C ARG A 134 6.56 46.42 10.37
N ILE A 135 6.17 45.20 10.01
CA ILE A 135 5.37 44.32 10.89
C ILE A 135 6.23 43.42 11.81
N GLY A 136 7.54 43.66 11.90
CA GLY A 136 8.47 42.86 12.71
C GLY A 136 8.69 41.45 12.17
N GLY A 137 8.52 41.24 10.86
CA GLY A 137 8.78 39.96 10.21
C GLY A 137 10.27 39.61 10.18
N ALA A 138 10.57 38.31 10.16
CA ALA A 138 11.96 37.84 10.08
C ALA A 138 12.67 38.36 8.82
N ARG A 139 13.96 38.70 8.92
CA ARG A 139 14.76 39.24 7.80
C ARG A 139 14.76 38.30 6.59
N LYS A 140 14.86 36.98 6.82
CA LYS A 140 14.81 35.92 5.79
C LYS A 140 13.40 35.28 5.70
N SER A 141 12.35 36.07 5.84
CA SER A 141 10.96 35.59 5.78
C SER A 141 10.63 35.01 4.41
N LEU A 142 10.04 33.82 4.39
CA LEU A 142 9.59 33.18 3.15
C LEU A 142 8.38 33.89 2.50
N HIS A 143 7.72 34.81 3.21
CA HIS A 143 6.71 35.68 2.61
C HIS A 143 7.34 36.67 1.61
N VAL A 144 8.58 37.13 1.85
CA VAL A 144 9.25 38.06 0.93
C VAL A 144 9.52 37.40 -0.43
N GLY A 145 9.86 36.11 -0.42
CA GLY A 145 10.01 35.33 -1.66
C GLY A 145 8.71 34.73 -2.21
N CYS A 146 7.54 35.15 -1.72
CA CYS A 146 6.23 34.56 -2.07
C CYS A 146 6.15 33.02 -1.89
N ARG A 147 6.93 32.46 -0.95
CA ARG A 147 7.06 31.02 -0.65
C ARG A 147 6.34 30.62 0.64
N ALA A 148 5.62 31.54 1.27
CA ALA A 148 4.80 31.29 2.46
C ALA A 148 3.41 31.92 2.31
N ALA A 149 2.43 31.34 3.01
CA ALA A 149 1.09 31.87 3.14
C ALA A 149 0.56 31.65 4.56
N ASP A 150 -0.06 32.69 5.09
CA ASP A 150 -0.90 32.66 6.28
C ASP A 150 -2.36 32.57 5.81
N PHE A 151 -3.08 31.54 6.22
CA PHE A 151 -4.42 31.29 5.70
C PHE A 151 -5.35 30.62 6.71
N LYS A 152 -6.66 30.66 6.42
CA LYS A 152 -7.70 29.94 7.16
C LYS A 152 -8.71 29.32 6.20
N VAL A 153 -9.52 28.40 6.71
CA VAL A 153 -10.66 27.82 5.99
C VAL A 153 -11.88 27.99 6.88
N ALA A 154 -12.95 28.61 6.36
CA ALA A 154 -14.18 28.84 7.12
C ALA A 154 -14.73 27.52 7.67
N GLY A 155 -15.18 27.52 8.93
CA GLY A 155 -15.69 26.31 9.60
C GLY A 155 -14.65 25.22 9.91
N VAL A 156 -13.35 25.48 9.70
CA VAL A 156 -12.27 24.55 10.07
C VAL A 156 -11.39 25.17 11.15
N SER A 157 -11.29 24.51 12.29
CA SER A 157 -10.45 24.99 13.38
C SER A 157 -8.97 25.00 12.99
N LYS A 158 -8.23 25.98 13.51
CA LYS A 158 -6.77 26.10 13.33
C LYS A 158 -6.03 24.80 13.64
N VAL A 159 -6.42 24.10 14.70
CA VAL A 159 -5.81 22.84 15.13
C VAL A 159 -6.01 21.75 14.08
N ARG A 160 -7.26 21.58 13.60
CA ARG A 160 -7.59 20.59 12.56
C ARG A 160 -6.85 20.89 11.26
N LEU A 161 -6.80 22.17 10.89
CA LEU A 161 -6.11 22.65 9.70
C LEU A 161 -4.60 22.39 9.78
N ARG A 162 -3.96 22.79 10.89
CA ARG A 162 -2.54 22.55 11.17
C ARG A 162 -2.20 21.06 11.09
N ARG A 163 -3.00 20.20 11.73
CA ARG A 163 -2.80 18.75 11.74
C ARG A 163 -2.80 18.17 10.33
N PHE A 164 -3.70 18.64 9.46
CA PHE A 164 -3.74 18.21 8.07
C PHE A 164 -2.50 18.69 7.29
N VAL A 165 -2.20 19.99 7.31
CA VAL A 165 -1.08 20.52 6.50
C VAL A 165 0.29 20.03 6.96
N SER A 166 0.44 19.67 8.24
CA SER A 166 1.68 19.08 8.77
C SER A 166 2.02 17.74 8.12
N ARG A 167 1.01 17.04 7.56
CA ARG A 167 1.12 15.72 6.92
C ARG A 167 1.20 15.80 5.40
N LEU A 168 1.13 16.99 4.81
CA LEU A 168 1.20 17.12 3.35
C LEU A 168 2.60 16.76 2.84
N PRO A 169 2.73 15.96 1.78
CA PRO A 169 4.03 15.70 1.16
C PRO A 169 4.56 16.98 0.50
N GLY A 170 5.86 17.24 0.65
CA GLY A 170 6.53 18.39 0.04
C GLY A 170 6.21 19.75 0.68
N ARG A 171 5.57 19.77 1.86
CA ARG A 171 5.39 20.98 2.69
C ARG A 171 6.68 21.32 3.43
N GLY A 172 6.96 22.61 3.57
CA GLY A 172 8.05 23.15 4.38
C GLY A 172 7.64 23.38 5.82
N GLY A 173 7.65 24.63 6.26
CA GLY A 173 7.26 25.04 7.61
C GLY A 173 5.75 25.11 7.83
N VAL A 174 5.30 24.72 9.03
CA VAL A 174 3.91 24.86 9.48
C VAL A 174 3.86 25.52 10.86
N GLY A 175 3.20 26.67 10.93
CA GLY A 175 3.14 27.48 12.16
C GLY A 175 1.72 27.78 12.60
N THR A 176 1.56 28.07 13.88
CA THR A 176 0.32 28.66 14.41
C THR A 176 0.63 29.75 15.43
N TYR A 177 -0.28 30.71 15.55
CA TYR A 177 -0.12 31.88 16.41
C TYR A 177 -1.22 31.90 17.48
N CYS A 178 -0.87 32.20 18.73
CA CYS A 178 -1.87 32.46 19.78
C CYS A 178 -2.83 33.58 19.37
N GLY A 179 -4.10 33.48 19.77
CA GLY A 179 -5.13 34.49 19.51
C GLY A 179 -5.58 34.62 18.06
N ARG A 180 -4.94 33.92 17.11
CA ARG A 180 -5.31 33.95 15.69
C ARG A 180 -5.88 32.61 15.23
N SER A 181 -6.81 32.63 14.29
CA SER A 181 -7.41 31.45 13.67
C SER A 181 -6.69 30.98 12.39
N ILE A 182 -5.63 31.68 11.99
CA ILE A 182 -4.82 31.38 10.80
C ILE A 182 -3.71 30.34 11.09
N VAL A 183 -3.31 29.64 10.03
CA VAL A 183 -2.17 28.72 9.99
C VAL A 183 -1.15 29.25 8.99
N HIS A 184 0.12 29.20 9.36
CA HIS A 184 1.24 29.45 8.47
C HIS A 184 1.62 28.17 7.71
N LEU A 185 1.84 28.27 6.41
CA LEU A 185 2.40 27.20 5.57
C LEU A 185 3.41 27.76 4.58
N ASP A 186 4.57 27.12 4.45
CA ASP A 186 5.58 27.47 3.45
C ASP A 186 6.21 26.25 2.77
N ILE A 187 7.08 26.51 1.79
CA ILE A 187 7.81 25.49 1.02
C ILE A 187 9.33 25.50 1.28
N GLY A 188 9.77 26.07 2.40
CA GLY A 188 11.18 26.04 2.83
C GLY A 188 11.54 24.77 3.60
N PRO A 189 12.53 24.83 4.51
CA PRO A 189 12.88 23.71 5.37
C PRO A 189 11.71 23.21 6.21
N VAL A 190 11.64 21.89 6.38
CA VAL A 190 10.63 21.21 7.19
C VAL A 190 10.76 21.66 8.65
N ARG A 191 9.73 22.30 9.18
CA ARG A 191 9.68 22.72 10.58
C ARG A 191 8.24 22.87 11.07
N SER A 192 8.03 22.86 12.38
CA SER A 192 6.72 23.08 12.99
C SER A 192 6.86 23.88 14.26
N TRP A 193 6.00 24.87 14.47
CA TRP A 193 6.02 25.70 15.67
C TRP A 193 4.64 26.12 16.13
N TYR A 194 4.56 26.49 17.40
CA TYR A 194 3.42 27.11 18.04
C TYR A 194 3.92 28.36 18.75
N GLN A 195 3.47 29.54 18.30
CA GLN A 195 3.73 30.77 19.03
C GLN A 195 2.72 30.87 20.19
N GLY A 196 3.20 30.61 21.41
CA GLY A 196 2.43 30.71 22.63
C GLY A 196 1.93 32.13 22.92
N CYS A 197 0.92 32.23 23.77
CA CYS A 197 0.50 33.51 24.31
C CYS A 197 1.58 34.00 25.26
N ARG A 198 2.10 35.22 25.05
CA ARG A 198 2.95 35.85 26.07
C ARG A 198 2.10 36.00 27.34
N LYS A 199 2.49 35.35 28.44
CA LYS A 199 1.89 35.66 29.75
C LYS A 199 2.16 37.14 30.04
N ARG A 200 1.14 37.96 30.30
CA ARG A 200 1.38 39.30 30.86
C ARG A 200 2.14 39.07 32.17
N LYS A 201 3.31 39.69 32.34
CA LYS A 201 3.91 39.81 33.69
C LYS A 201 2.83 40.51 34.51
N ARG A 202 2.24 39.83 35.50
CA ARG A 202 1.49 40.53 36.55
C ARG A 202 2.52 41.45 37.19
N SER A 203 2.43 42.75 36.98
CA SER A 203 3.14 43.70 37.82
C SER A 203 2.66 43.37 39.24
N ARG A 204 3.58 42.90 40.08
CA ARG A 204 3.34 42.88 41.53
C ARG A 204 3.17 44.35 41.89
N ARG A 205 1.92 44.82 42.03
CA ARG A 205 1.63 46.03 42.78
C ARG A 205 2.14 45.71 44.18
N SER A 206 3.28 46.32 44.51
CA SER A 206 3.78 46.39 45.89
C SER A 206 3.00 47.50 46.59
#